data_AF-T1XL66-F1
#
_entry.id   AF-T1XL66-F1
#
_cell.length_a   1.000
_cell.length_b   1.000
_cell.length_c   1.000
_cell.angle_alpha   90.00
_cell.angle_beta   90.00
_cell.angle_gamma   90.00
#
_symmetry.space_group_name_H-M   'P 1'
#
loop_
_entity.id
_entity.type
_entity.pdbx_description
1 polymer ?
#
loop_
_entity_poly.entity_id
_entity_poly.type
_entity_poly.pdbx_seq_one_letter_code
_entity_poly.pdbx_strand_id
1 'polypeptide(L)'
;MRRDPVSLVPRHGLALCYRNAQEYEALGGRQFALDGAVFAGFRVNRRGDSNSDGFEGELPFGIEYHHTPEQAVSRVGRKPDSMLVNDDVAAYVWRFEACSMHLLISLIDYQIYRVTCFAEFMESELFR
;
A
#
# COMPACT_ATOMS: atom_id res chain seq x y z
N MET A 1 -29.98 -5.71 12.46
CA MET A 1 -28.89 -6.65 12.18
C MET A 1 -27.70 -5.84 11.69
N ARG A 2 -26.74 -5.48 12.56
CA ARG A 2 -25.51 -4.81 12.12
C ARG A 2 -24.68 -5.86 11.40
N ARG A 3 -24.40 -5.68 10.10
CA ARG A 3 -23.38 -6.47 9.41
C ARG A 3 -22.04 -5.98 9.95
N ASP A 4 -21.25 -6.86 10.53
CA ASP A 4 -19.85 -6.55 10.81
C ASP A 4 -19.18 -6.14 9.48
N PRO A 5 -18.36 -5.08 9.47
CA PRO A 5 -17.66 -4.69 8.26
C PRO A 5 -16.86 -5.90 7.77
N VAL A 6 -17.18 -6.36 6.56
CA VAL A 6 -16.47 -7.49 5.95
C VAL A 6 -15.03 -7.06 5.77
N SER A 7 -14.14 -7.61 6.60
CA SER A 7 -12.71 -7.46 6.37
C SER A 7 -12.40 -8.14 5.04
N LEU A 8 -11.99 -7.34 4.06
CA LEU A 8 -11.62 -7.83 2.73
C LEU A 8 -10.25 -8.52 2.75
N VAL A 9 -9.44 -8.31 3.80
CA VAL A 9 -8.07 -8.85 3.87
C VAL A 9 -8.05 -10.39 3.96
N PRO A 10 -8.79 -11.06 4.87
CA PRO A 10 -8.73 -12.52 4.96
C PRO A 10 -9.07 -13.23 3.64
N ARG A 11 -10.11 -12.79 2.92
CA ARG A 11 -10.61 -13.49 1.72
C ARG A 11 -10.04 -12.99 0.39
N HIS A 12 -9.60 -11.74 0.31
CA HIS A 12 -9.22 -11.10 -0.96
C HIS A 12 -7.87 -10.40 -0.91
N GLY A 13 -7.17 -10.43 0.24
CA GLY A 13 -5.91 -9.71 0.42
C GLY A 13 -6.02 -8.20 0.28
N LEU A 14 -7.23 -7.64 0.24
CA LEU A 14 -7.45 -6.24 -0.04
C LEU A 14 -7.82 -5.49 1.23
N ALA A 15 -7.18 -4.35 1.49
CA ALA A 15 -7.66 -3.35 2.43
C ALA A 15 -7.90 -2.05 1.68
N LEU A 16 -9.06 -1.43 1.91
CA LEU A 16 -9.37 -0.09 1.43
C LEU A 16 -9.29 0.87 2.60
N CYS A 17 -8.57 1.97 2.42
CA CYS A 17 -8.39 3.00 3.42
C CYS A 17 -9.28 4.19 3.05
N TYR A 18 -10.15 4.57 3.99
CA TYR A 18 -10.92 5.80 3.92
C TYR A 18 -10.54 6.70 5.09
N ARG A 19 -10.62 8.01 4.88
CA ARG A 19 -10.40 9.04 5.90
C ARG A 19 -11.54 10.04 5.85
N ASN A 20 -11.75 10.75 6.95
CA ASN A 20 -12.68 11.87 6.93
C ASN A 20 -11.98 13.08 6.31
N ALA A 21 -12.61 13.73 5.33
CA ALA A 21 -12.11 14.95 4.69
C ALA A 21 -11.69 16.02 5.71
N GLN A 22 -12.49 16.19 6.77
CA GLN A 22 -12.27 17.22 7.80
C GLN A 22 -11.02 16.97 8.65
N GLU A 23 -10.64 15.71 8.87
CA GLU A 23 -9.41 15.35 9.59
C GLU A 23 -8.18 15.81 8.79
N TYR A 24 -8.27 15.84 7.46
CA TYR A 24 -7.16 16.22 6.59
C TYR A 24 -7.10 17.71 6.25
N GLU A 25 -8.24 18.40 6.16
CA GLU A 25 -8.27 19.86 6.02
C GLU A 25 -7.47 20.54 7.15
N ALA A 26 -7.59 20.01 8.37
CA ALA A 26 -6.87 20.47 9.54
C ALA A 26 -5.35 20.18 9.53
N LEU A 27 -4.90 19.17 8.76
CA LEU A 27 -3.50 18.69 8.77
C LEU A 27 -2.67 19.15 7.56
N GLY A 28 -3.30 19.41 6.41
CA GLY A 28 -2.56 19.59 5.15
C GLY A 28 -3.03 20.74 4.25
N GLY A 29 -4.03 21.52 4.65
CA GLY A 29 -4.50 22.68 3.88
C GLY A 29 -5.12 22.35 2.51
N ARG A 30 -5.38 21.07 2.20
CA ARG A 30 -6.15 20.65 1.03
C ARG A 30 -7.63 20.74 1.35
N GLN A 31 -8.35 21.53 0.57
CA GLN A 31 -9.80 21.63 0.67
C GLN A 31 -10.44 20.50 -0.15
N PHE A 32 -11.28 19.70 0.49
CA PHE A 32 -12.06 18.70 -0.22
C PHE A 32 -13.38 19.30 -0.67
N ALA A 33 -13.85 18.95 -1.87
CA ALA A 33 -15.09 19.51 -2.42
C ALA A 33 -16.35 19.05 -1.65
N LEU A 34 -16.25 17.97 -0.86
CA LEU A 34 -17.35 17.35 -0.14
C LEU A 34 -16.89 16.94 1.27
N ASP A 35 -17.74 17.21 2.25
CA ASP A 35 -17.63 16.62 3.58
C ASP A 35 -17.94 15.11 3.50
N GLY A 36 -17.10 14.29 4.12
CA GLY A 36 -17.35 12.84 4.24
C GLY A 36 -16.12 11.96 4.10
N ALA A 37 -16.36 10.68 3.83
CA ALA A 37 -15.30 9.70 3.65
C ALA A 37 -14.62 9.88 2.28
N VAL A 38 -13.32 10.17 2.30
CA VAL A 38 -12.47 10.22 1.12
C VAL A 38 -11.66 8.94 1.02
N PHE A 39 -11.54 8.41 -0.19
CA PHE A 39 -10.66 7.28 -0.45
C PHE A 39 -9.20 7.74 -0.34
N ALA A 40 -8.48 7.14 0.60
CA ALA A 40 -7.12 7.51 0.95
C ALA A 40 -6.09 6.55 0.35
N GLY A 41 -6.48 5.34 -0.02
CA GLY A 41 -5.57 4.36 -0.60
C GLY A 41 -5.99 2.92 -0.39
N PHE A 42 -5.13 2.00 -0.79
CA PHE A 42 -5.36 0.57 -0.64
C PHE A 42 -4.08 -0.18 -0.30
N ARG A 43 -4.24 -1.38 0.23
CA ARG A 43 -3.18 -2.38 0.40
C ARG A 43 -3.63 -3.69 -0.21
N VAL A 44 -2.73 -4.35 -0.94
CA VAL A 44 -2.92 -5.71 -1.46
C VAL A 44 -1.84 -6.64 -0.92
N ASN A 45 -2.28 -7.73 -0.32
CA ASN A 45 -1.45 -8.71 0.36
C ASN A 45 -1.31 -9.99 -0.48
N ARG A 46 -0.13 -10.58 -0.43
CA ARG A 46 0.09 -11.94 -0.90
C ARG A 46 -0.67 -12.93 -0.03
N ARG A 47 -1.00 -14.10 -0.58
CA ARG A 47 -1.45 -15.26 0.19
C ARG A 47 -0.48 -15.57 1.34
N GLY A 48 -1.02 -15.79 2.54
CA GLY A 48 -0.29 -16.05 3.77
C GLY A 48 0.09 -14.79 4.54
N ASP A 49 0.28 -13.64 3.89
CA ASP A 49 0.54 -12.38 4.61
C ASP A 49 -0.72 -11.95 5.37
N SER A 50 -0.56 -11.71 6.68
CA SER A 50 -1.67 -11.34 7.57
C SER A 50 -2.86 -12.32 7.55
N ASN A 51 -2.59 -13.63 7.40
CA ASN A 51 -3.62 -14.68 7.26
C ASN A 51 -4.61 -14.43 6.10
N SER A 52 -4.11 -13.88 5.00
CA SER A 52 -4.89 -13.63 3.80
C SER A 52 -4.85 -14.80 2.80
N ASP A 53 -5.95 -15.04 2.09
CA ASP A 53 -6.01 -15.89 0.89
C ASP A 53 -5.27 -15.28 -0.31
N GLY A 54 -4.90 -14.00 -0.22
CA GLY A 54 -4.15 -13.24 -1.21
C GLY A 54 -5.03 -12.41 -2.15
N PHE A 55 -4.42 -11.37 -2.73
CA PHE A 55 -5.01 -10.61 -3.82
C PHE A 55 -4.66 -11.25 -5.16
N GLU A 56 -5.66 -11.50 -6.00
CA GLU A 56 -5.50 -12.18 -7.30
C GLU A 56 -5.49 -11.22 -8.50
N GLY A 57 -5.60 -9.91 -8.26
CA GLY A 57 -5.53 -8.90 -9.31
C GLY A 57 -4.11 -8.49 -9.68
N GLU A 58 -3.98 -7.68 -10.72
CA GLU A 58 -2.70 -7.12 -11.15
C GLU A 58 -2.15 -6.13 -10.11
N LEU A 59 -0.86 -6.25 -9.79
CA LEU A 59 -0.20 -5.26 -8.95
C LEU A 59 0.26 -4.07 -9.81
N PRO A 60 0.40 -2.88 -9.21
CA PRO A 60 0.91 -1.70 -9.92
C PRO A 60 2.21 -1.98 -10.68
N PHE A 61 2.35 -1.36 -11.85
CA PHE A 61 3.53 -1.46 -12.72
C PHE A 61 3.86 -2.88 -13.21
N GLY A 62 2.90 -3.82 -13.17
CA GLY A 62 3.14 -5.20 -13.57
C GLY A 62 4.09 -5.93 -12.62
N ILE A 63 4.10 -5.53 -11.34
CA ILE A 63 4.79 -6.26 -10.28
C ILE A 63 4.03 -7.57 -10.02
N GLU A 64 4.75 -8.61 -9.61
CA GLU A 64 4.21 -9.91 -9.26
C GLU A 64 4.79 -10.33 -7.91
N TYR A 65 4.02 -11.07 -7.10
CA TYR A 65 4.45 -11.42 -5.74
C TYR A 65 5.74 -12.24 -5.66
N HIS A 66 6.11 -12.90 -6.76
CA HIS A 66 7.34 -13.69 -6.85
C HIS A 66 8.55 -12.88 -7.33
N HIS A 67 8.40 -11.60 -7.66
CA HIS A 67 9.53 -10.78 -8.07
C HIS A 67 10.50 -10.55 -6.91
N THR A 68 11.79 -10.61 -7.24
CA THR A 68 12.88 -10.19 -6.35
C THR A 68 12.87 -8.67 -6.15
N PRO A 69 13.60 -8.13 -5.16
CA PRO A 69 13.73 -6.68 -5.01
C PRO A 69 14.22 -5.98 -6.29
N GLU A 70 15.21 -6.53 -6.98
CA GLU A 70 15.78 -5.96 -8.20
C GLU A 70 14.78 -6.02 -9.37
N GLN A 71 14.06 -7.14 -9.50
CA GLN A 71 13.00 -7.27 -10.50
C GLN A 71 11.88 -6.26 -10.24
N ALA A 72 11.47 -6.08 -8.99
CA ALA A 72 10.44 -5.10 -8.63
C ALA A 72 10.87 -3.67 -8.99
N VAL A 73 12.12 -3.28 -8.68
CA VAL A 73 12.66 -1.97 -9.08
C VAL A 73 12.69 -1.83 -10.62
N SER A 74 13.08 -2.88 -11.33
CA SER A 74 13.07 -2.88 -12.80
C SER A 74 11.66 -2.72 -13.39
N ARG A 75 10.62 -3.29 -12.76
CA ARG A 75 9.22 -3.15 -13.21
C ARG A 75 8.71 -1.72 -13.06
N VAL A 76 9.07 -1.04 -11.97
CA VAL A 76 8.74 0.38 -11.78
C VAL A 76 9.52 1.29 -12.75
N GLY A 77 10.68 0.83 -13.23
CA GLY A 77 11.48 1.55 -14.22
C GLY A 77 12.33 2.69 -13.65
N ARG A 78 12.34 2.86 -12.32
CA ARG A 78 13.19 3.83 -11.61
C ARG A 78 13.50 3.36 -10.18
N LYS A 79 14.58 3.89 -9.60
CA LYS A 79 14.96 3.60 -8.21
C LYS A 79 13.90 4.13 -7.21
N PRO A 80 13.72 3.47 -6.05
CA PRO A 80 12.91 3.99 -4.95
C PRO A 80 13.41 5.35 -4.45
N ASP A 81 12.50 6.20 -4.01
CA ASP A 81 12.81 7.49 -3.38
C ASP A 81 13.30 7.32 -1.94
N SER A 82 12.86 6.26 -1.26
CA SER A 82 13.46 5.79 -0.01
C SER A 82 13.43 4.27 0.09
N MET A 83 14.36 3.73 0.87
CA MET A 83 14.45 2.30 1.14
C MET A 83 14.92 2.03 2.58
N LEU A 84 14.35 0.98 3.17
CA LEU A 84 14.84 0.37 4.40
C LEU A 84 15.11 -1.10 4.09
N VAL A 85 16.31 -1.57 4.42
CA VAL A 85 16.71 -2.95 4.22
C VAL A 85 17.35 -3.41 5.53
N ASN A 86 16.83 -4.51 6.08
CA ASN A 86 17.45 -5.22 7.19
C ASN A 86 17.65 -6.68 6.81
N ASP A 87 17.93 -7.56 7.77
CA ASP A 87 18.27 -8.95 7.49
C ASP A 87 17.08 -9.76 6.91
N ASP A 88 15.85 -9.39 7.28
CA ASP A 88 14.66 -10.20 6.99
C ASP A 88 13.71 -9.54 5.98
N VAL A 89 13.76 -8.21 5.83
CA VAL A 89 12.83 -7.45 5.00
C VAL A 89 13.49 -6.29 4.26
N ALA A 90 12.95 -6.01 3.08
CA ALA A 90 13.17 -4.77 2.36
C ALA A 90 11.84 -4.01 2.21
N ALA A 91 11.86 -2.71 2.48
CA ALA A 91 10.76 -1.80 2.26
C ALA A 91 11.19 -0.70 1.29
N TYR A 92 10.52 -0.60 0.15
CA TYR A 92 10.79 0.41 -0.88
C TYR A 92 9.61 1.37 -1.01
N VAL A 93 9.91 2.65 -1.19
CA VAL A 93 8.90 3.70 -1.36
C VAL A 93 9.18 4.47 -2.64
N TRP A 94 8.13 4.63 -3.45
CA TRP A 94 8.12 5.52 -4.60
C TRP A 94 7.03 6.58 -4.42
N ARG A 95 7.38 7.85 -4.60
CA ARG A 95 6.46 8.98 -4.67
C ARG A 95 6.16 9.30 -6.13
N PHE A 96 4.88 9.31 -6.48
CA PHE A 96 4.38 9.74 -7.78
C PHE A 96 3.49 10.97 -7.57
N GLU A 97 3.19 11.71 -8.65
CA GLU A 97 2.35 12.92 -8.56
C GLU A 97 0.97 12.65 -7.94
N ALA A 98 0.41 11.45 -8.13
CA ALA A 98 -0.93 11.10 -7.64
C ALA A 98 -0.93 10.31 -6.33
N CYS A 99 0.17 9.62 -6.00
CA CYS A 99 0.21 8.69 -4.88
C CYS A 99 1.63 8.31 -4.46
N SER A 100 1.75 7.76 -3.26
CA SER A 100 2.97 7.11 -2.77
C SER A 100 2.74 5.61 -2.66
N MET A 101 3.62 4.84 -3.30
CA MET A 101 3.59 3.38 -3.34
C MET A 101 4.68 2.80 -2.43
N HIS A 102 4.28 1.91 -1.54
CA HIS A 102 5.13 1.20 -0.59
C HIS A 102 5.10 -0.29 -0.94
N LEU A 103 6.28 -0.88 -1.06
CA LEU A 103 6.48 -2.30 -1.33
C LEU A 103 7.20 -2.92 -0.14
N LEU A 104 6.63 -3.97 0.45
CA LEU A 104 7.30 -4.76 1.49
C LEU A 104 7.67 -6.13 0.93
N ILE A 105 8.92 -6.52 1.10
CA ILE A 105 9.52 -7.72 0.54
C ILE A 105 10.12 -8.54 1.68
N SER A 106 9.82 -9.84 1.71
CA SER A 106 10.53 -10.84 2.51
C SER A 106 11.90 -11.07 1.89
N LEU A 107 12.99 -10.88 2.62
CA LEU A 107 14.32 -11.30 2.19
C LEU A 107 14.63 -12.75 2.56
N ILE A 108 13.82 -13.35 3.46
CA ILE A 108 13.87 -14.78 3.78
C ILE A 108 13.30 -15.60 2.62
N ASP A 109 12.09 -15.26 2.17
CA ASP A 109 11.41 -15.98 1.08
C ASP A 109 11.72 -15.37 -0.30
N TYR A 110 12.40 -14.23 -0.30
CA TYR A 110 12.74 -13.44 -1.49
C TYR A 110 11.55 -13.10 -2.38
N GLN A 111 10.44 -12.72 -1.73
CA GLN A 111 9.13 -12.52 -2.33
C GLN A 111 8.43 -11.29 -1.75
N ILE A 112 7.63 -10.61 -2.56
CA ILE A 112 6.84 -9.47 -2.10
C ILE A 112 5.71 -9.96 -1.17
N TYR A 113 5.59 -9.35 0.00
CA TYR A 113 4.47 -9.60 0.91
C TYR A 113 3.26 -8.74 0.55
N ARG A 114 3.48 -7.46 0.26
CA ARG A 114 2.39 -6.52 0.03
C ARG A 114 2.81 -5.28 -0.74
N VAL A 115 1.84 -4.74 -1.46
CA VAL A 115 1.90 -3.41 -2.10
C VAL A 115 0.87 -2.53 -1.43
N THR A 116 1.26 -1.31 -1.08
CA THR A 116 0.36 -0.31 -0.52
C THR A 116 0.47 0.98 -1.30
N CYS A 117 -0.66 1.54 -1.72
CA CYS A 117 -0.70 2.83 -2.41
C CYS A 117 -1.58 3.77 -1.61
N PHE A 118 -1.06 4.94 -1.25
CA PHE A 118 -1.81 5.99 -0.59
C PHE A 118 -1.76 7.28 -1.40
N ALA A 119 -2.84 8.06 -1.31
CA ALA A 119 -2.84 9.41 -1.84
C ALA A 119 -1.75 10.24 -1.16
N GLU A 120 -1.17 11.19 -1.89
CA GLU A 120 -0.06 12.04 -1.43
C GLU A 120 -0.35 12.74 -0.09
N PHE A 121 -1.61 13.11 0.17
CA PHE A 121 -1.96 13.75 1.43
C PHE A 121 -1.73 12.84 2.65
N MET A 122 -1.65 11.52 2.48
CA MET A 122 -1.44 10.56 3.58
C MET A 122 0.01 10.40 4.04
N GLU A 123 0.98 11.09 3.44
CA GLU A 123 2.42 10.82 3.66
C GLU A 123 2.88 10.95 5.12
N SER A 124 2.24 11.81 5.93
CA SER A 124 2.63 12.07 7.31
C SER A 124 2.17 11.01 8.33
N GLU A 125 1.18 10.17 7.97
CA GLU A 125 0.63 9.14 8.85
C GLU A 125 1.30 7.77 8.67
N LEU A 126 2.12 7.60 7.63
CA LEU A 126 2.68 6.30 7.26
C LEU A 126 3.98 5.95 7.98
N PHE A 127 4.53 6.90 8.76
CA PHE A 127 5.78 6.77 9.51
C PHE A 127 5.62 7.03 11.01
N ARG A 128 4.39 7.04 11.53
CA ARG A 128 4.11 7.10 12.98
C ARG A 128 3.80 5.72 13.55
#